data_AF-G3TPM6-F1
#
_entry.id   AF-G3TPM6-F1
#
_cell.length_a   1.000
_cell.length_b   1.000
_cell.length_c   1.000
_cell.angle_alpha   90.00
_cell.angle_beta   90.00
_cell.angle_gamma   90.00
#
_symmetry.space_group_name_H-M   'P 1'
#
loop_
_entity.id
_entity.type
_entity.pdbx_description
1 polymer ?
#
loop_
_entity_poly.entity_id
_entity_poly.type
_entity_poly.pdbx_seq_one_letter_code
_entity_poly.pdbx_strand_id
1 'polypeptide(L)'
;GLQEEMLGLHARGCNGALAALPFHDPLRLELKKRYDVTAIPKLVVVKQSGEVITDKGRKQIRERGLSCFRNWVEVADIFQNFS
;
A
#
# COMPACT_ATOMS: atom_id res chain seq x y z
N GLY A 1 10.80 -21.45 1.88
CA GLY A 1 10.97 -21.45 3.35
C GLY A 1 9.73 -20.85 4.00
N LEU A 2 9.37 -21.26 5.23
CA LEU A 2 8.14 -20.90 5.95
C LEU A 2 7.67 -19.44 5.82
N GLN A 3 8.59 -18.49 5.63
CA GLN A 3 8.28 -17.07 5.47
C GLN A 3 7.60 -16.72 4.13
N GLU A 4 8.02 -17.37 3.03
CA GLU A 4 7.39 -17.22 1.71
C GLU A 4 5.96 -17.78 1.73
N GLU A 5 5.77 -18.90 2.44
CA GLU A 5 4.46 -19.54 2.61
C GLU A 5 3.51 -18.65 3.43
N MET A 6 4.00 -18.02 4.51
CA MET A 6 3.24 -17.07 5.31
C MET A 6 2.85 -15.80 4.53
N LEU A 7 3.73 -15.30 3.66
CA LEU A 7 3.43 -14.15 2.79
C LEU A 7 2.36 -14.52 1.76
N GLY A 8 2.46 -15.72 1.16
CA GLY A 8 1.47 -16.25 0.22
C GLY A 8 0.11 -16.51 0.85
N LEU A 9 0.05 -16.97 2.10
CA LEU A 9 -1.20 -17.17 2.85
C LEU A 9 -1.92 -15.84 3.14
N HIS A 10 -1.18 -14.78 3.48
CA HIS A 10 -1.75 -13.46 3.77
C HIS A 10 -2.40 -12.83 2.53
N ALA A 11 -1.79 -12.98 1.35
CA ALA A 11 -2.33 -12.50 0.09
C ALA A 11 -3.60 -13.27 -0.35
N ARG A 12 -3.64 -14.58 -0.09
CA ARG A 12 -4.76 -15.45 -0.47
C ARG A 12 -6.02 -15.26 0.39
N GLY A 13 -5.89 -14.80 1.63
CA GLY A 13 -7.04 -14.54 2.52
C GLY A 13 -7.81 -13.25 2.21
N CYS A 14 -7.23 -12.35 1.41
CA CYS A 14 -7.84 -11.09 0.99
C CYS A 14 -8.29 -11.19 -0.47
N ASN A 15 -9.46 -11.79 -0.72
CA ASN A 15 -10.21 -11.79 -1.99
C ASN A 15 -9.47 -11.18 -3.22
N GLY A 16 -8.44 -11.87 -3.70
CA GLY A 16 -7.98 -11.86 -5.10
C GLY A 16 -7.16 -10.71 -5.69
N ALA A 17 -6.83 -9.59 -5.01
CA ALA A 17 -6.30 -8.42 -5.75
C ALA A 17 -4.99 -7.77 -5.24
N LEU A 18 -4.38 -8.25 -4.15
CA LEU A 18 -3.13 -7.66 -3.64
C LEU A 18 -1.93 -8.47 -4.12
N ALA A 19 -1.11 -7.86 -4.99
CA ALA A 19 0.20 -8.39 -5.35
C ALA A 19 1.19 -8.16 -4.20
N ALA A 20 2.05 -9.14 -3.95
CA ALA A 20 3.15 -9.05 -3.00
C ALA A 20 4.49 -9.19 -3.73
N LEU A 21 5.50 -8.44 -3.29
CA LEU A 21 6.87 -8.67 -3.73
C LEU A 21 7.35 -10.02 -3.19
N PRO A 22 8.11 -10.82 -3.96
CA PRO A 22 8.85 -11.96 -3.43
C PRO A 22 9.69 -11.56 -2.21
N PHE A 23 9.85 -12.44 -1.21
CA PHE A 23 10.53 -12.06 0.04
C PHE A 23 11.97 -11.59 -0.18
N HIS A 24 12.66 -12.20 -1.14
CA HIS A 24 14.05 -11.89 -1.48
C HIS A 24 14.19 -10.77 -2.52
N ASP A 25 13.10 -10.12 -2.93
CA ASP A 25 13.15 -9.02 -3.88
C ASP A 25 13.86 -7.79 -3.24
N PRO A 26 14.93 -7.25 -3.87
CA PRO A 26 15.64 -6.10 -3.36
C PRO A 26 14.75 -4.86 -3.22
N LEU A 27 13.70 -4.73 -4.04
CA LEU A 27 12.74 -3.62 -3.96
C LEU A 27 12.09 -3.53 -2.59
N ARG A 28 11.97 -4.65 -1.85
CA ARG A 28 11.42 -4.63 -0.50
C ARG A 28 12.24 -3.73 0.45
N LEU A 29 13.56 -3.77 0.34
CA LEU A 29 14.45 -2.92 1.15
C LEU A 29 14.49 -1.49 0.64
N GLU A 30 14.48 -1.31 -0.68
CA GLU A 30 14.46 0.03 -1.30
C GLU A 30 13.19 0.80 -0.93
N LEU A 31 12.02 0.16 -1.01
CA LEU A 31 10.73 0.77 -0.64
C LEU A 31 10.65 1.04 0.86
N LYS A 32 11.19 0.15 1.71
CA LYS A 32 11.29 0.37 3.16
C LYS A 32 12.06 1.66 3.46
N LYS A 33 13.19 1.88 2.78
CA LYS A 33 14.01 3.09 2.93
C LYS A 33 13.32 4.32 2.33
N ARG A 34 12.80 4.20 1.10
CA ARG A 34 12.16 5.31 0.36
C ARG A 34 10.98 5.91 1.12
N TYR A 35 10.18 5.07 1.79
CA TYR A 35 9.00 5.51 2.54
C TYR A 35 9.21 5.54 4.06
N ASP A 36 10.45 5.52 4.52
CA ASP A 36 10.84 5.61 5.92
C ASP A 36 10.03 4.68 6.85
N VAL A 37 9.94 3.41 6.46
CA VAL A 37 9.17 2.40 7.20
C VAL A 37 10.00 1.87 8.37
N THR A 38 9.89 2.55 9.50
CA THR A 38 10.60 2.21 10.75
C THR A 38 9.86 1.20 11.62
N ALA A 39 8.54 1.09 11.50
CA ALA A 39 7.70 0.15 12.24
C ALA A 39 6.56 -0.42 11.37
N ILE A 40 6.13 -1.65 11.69
CA ILE A 40 5.02 -2.34 11.03
C ILE A 40 3.87 -2.61 12.03
N PRO A 41 2.60 -2.68 11.57
CA PRO A 41 2.13 -2.50 10.18
C PRO A 41 2.03 -1.01 9.74
N LYS A 42 2.46 -0.72 8.51
CA LYS A 42 2.44 0.61 7.86
C LYS A 42 1.72 0.49 6.51
N LEU A 43 0.91 1.50 6.17
CA LEU A 43 0.25 1.63 4.87
C LEU A 43 0.56 3.02 4.31
N VAL A 44 1.25 3.04 3.18
CA VAL A 44 1.58 4.24 2.40
C VAL A 44 0.80 4.18 1.10
N VAL A 45 0.12 5.27 0.75
CA VAL A 45 -0.70 5.41 -0.45
C VAL A 45 0.04 6.35 -1.39
N VAL A 46 0.26 5.91 -2.63
CA VAL A 46 1.04 6.63 -3.63
C VAL A 46 0.28 6.70 -4.95
N LYS A 47 0.54 7.74 -5.75
CA LYS A 47 0.11 7.83 -7.15
C LYS A 47 0.94 6.88 -8.01
N GLN A 48 0.49 6.62 -9.24
CA GLN A 48 1.26 5.84 -10.22
C GLN A 48 2.59 6.51 -10.59
N SER A 49 2.67 7.85 -10.49
CA SER A 49 3.92 8.61 -10.62
C SER A 49 4.94 8.34 -9.52
N GLY A 50 4.54 7.70 -8.41
CA GLY A 50 5.36 7.49 -7.22
C GLY A 50 5.22 8.58 -6.15
N GLU A 51 4.46 9.64 -6.43
CA GLU A 51 4.17 10.70 -5.45
C GLU A 51 3.35 10.17 -4.27
N VAL A 52 3.67 10.58 -3.05
CA VAL A 52 2.98 10.12 -1.83
C VAL A 52 1.70 10.92 -1.62
N ILE A 53 0.56 10.22 -1.61
CA ILE A 53 -0.74 10.78 -1.20
C ILE A 53 -0.81 10.84 0.33
N THR A 54 -0.44 9.74 1.01
CA THR A 54 -0.30 9.73 2.46
C THR A 54 0.57 8.59 2.96
N ASP A 55 1.35 8.84 4.02
CA ASP A 55 2.06 7.81 4.78
C ASP A 55 1.30 7.39 6.06
N LYS A 56 0.13 8.01 6.32
CA LYS A 56 -0.70 7.79 7.52
C LYS A 56 -1.90 6.89 7.22
N GLY A 57 -1.86 6.08 6.15
CA GLY A 57 -3.00 5.32 5.65
C GLY A 57 -3.67 4.46 6.72
N ARG A 58 -2.86 3.75 7.54
CA ARG A 58 -3.37 2.93 8.64
C ARG A 58 -4.17 3.73 9.67
N LYS A 59 -3.69 4.92 10.04
CA LYS A 59 -4.37 5.79 11.01
C LYS A 59 -5.70 6.30 10.44
N GLN A 60 -5.70 6.69 9.17
CA GLN A 60 -6.89 7.20 8.49
C GLN A 60 -7.97 6.13 8.31
N ILE A 61 -7.61 4.88 7.97
CA ILE A 61 -8.58 3.78 7.92
C ILE A 61 -9.21 3.57 9.29
N ARG A 62 -8.39 3.54 10.35
CA ARG A 62 -8.88 3.36 11.73
C ARG A 62 -9.85 4.47 12.16
N GLU A 63 -9.56 5.71 11.78
CA GLU A 63 -10.33 6.89 12.23
C GLU A 63 -11.53 7.21 11.36
N ARG A 64 -11.44 6.94 10.05
CA ARG A 64 -12.39 7.41 9.05
C ARG A 64 -13.07 6.27 8.28
N GLY A 65 -12.64 5.03 8.48
CA GLY A 65 -13.13 3.87 7.73
C GLY A 65 -12.96 4.07 6.22
N LEU A 66 -13.97 3.65 5.45
CA LEU A 66 -13.95 3.75 3.99
C LEU A 66 -13.95 5.18 3.44
N SER A 67 -14.29 6.20 4.25
CA SER A 67 -14.36 7.58 3.76
C SER A 67 -12.99 8.16 3.40
N CYS A 68 -11.90 7.68 4.01
CA CYS A 68 -10.55 8.12 3.63
C CYS A 68 -10.17 7.71 2.20
N PHE A 69 -10.73 6.60 1.71
CA PHE A 69 -10.47 6.11 0.36
C PHE A 69 -10.93 7.11 -0.70
N ARG A 70 -12.10 7.73 -0.53
CA ARG A 70 -12.61 8.76 -1.46
C ARG A 70 -11.63 9.93 -1.58
N ASN A 71 -11.13 10.41 -0.45
CA ASN A 71 -10.13 11.48 -0.41
C ASN A 71 -8.82 11.07 -1.10
N TRP A 72 -8.36 9.81 -0.95
CA TRP A 72 -7.17 9.34 -1.65
C TRP A 72 -7.37 9.29 -3.16
N VAL A 73 -8.53 8.82 -3.62
CA VAL A 73 -8.85 8.73 -5.05
C VAL A 73 -8.98 10.12 -5.68
N GLU A 74 -9.59 11.07 -4.96
CA GLU A 74 -9.71 12.47 -5.39
C GLU A 74 -8.33 13.12 -5.54
N VAL A 75 -7.45 13.00 -4.54
CA VAL A 75 -6.07 13.52 -4.60
C VAL A 75 -5.21 12.79 -5.64
N ALA A 76 -5.55 11.55 -5.98
CA ALA A 76 -4.86 10.79 -7.01
C ALA A 76 -5.20 11.24 -8.44
N ASP A 77 -6.10 12.22 -8.62
CA ASP A 77 -6.52 12.76 -9.92
C ASP A 77 -7.08 11.69 -10.87
N ILE A 78 -7.58 10.57 -10.35
CA ILE A 78 -8.01 9.40 -11.16
C ILE A 78 -9.19 9.74 -12.10
N PHE A 79 -9.89 10.85 -11.87
CA PHE A 79 -11.05 11.27 -12.68
C PHE A 79 -10.74 12.27 -13.81
N GLN A 80 -9.50 12.72 -14.01
CA GLN A 80 -9.15 13.72 -15.05
C GLN A 80 -8.76 13.11 -16.41
N ASN A 81 -8.67 11.77 -16.54
CA ASN A 81 -8.18 11.12 -17.76
C ASN A 81 -9.28 10.62 -18.74
N PHE A 82 -10.52 11.08 -18.60
CA PHE A 82 -11.57 10.87 -19.60
C PHE A 82 -11.97 12.22 -20.20
N SER A 83 -11.16 12.70 -21.16
CA SER A 83 -11.54 13.73 -22.14
C SER A 83 -11.63 13.09 -23.51
#